data_AF-A0A6P1BYA6-F1
#
_entry.id   AF-A0A6P1BYA6-F1
#
_cell.length_a   1.000
_cell.length_b   1.000
_cell.length_c   1.000
_cell.angle_alpha   90.00
_cell.angle_beta   90.00
_cell.angle_gamma   90.00
#
_symmetry.space_group_name_H-M   'P 1'
#
loop_
_entity.id
_entity.type
_entity.pdbx_description
1 polymer ?
#
loop_
_entity_poly.entity_id
_entity_poly.type
_entity_poly.pdbx_seq_one_letter_code
_entity_poly.pdbx_strand_id
1 'polypeptide(L)'
;VDVKLIWPITKVRGKPRKHHVPDILSIAAEHMLASAKWKAVSWRSGTKGRLKARFAAVRVRTADGPPQRIWDKGQQHLPGD
;
A
#
# COMPACT_ATOMS: atom_id res chain seq x y z
N VAL A 1 -8.00 0.26 -2.28
CA VAL A 1 -7.95 -1.22 -2.24
C VAL A 1 -8.48 -1.61 -0.88
N ASP A 2 -9.48 -2.47 -0.82
CA ASP A 2 -9.97 -2.97 0.47
C ASP A 2 -9.00 -4.06 0.95
N VAL A 3 -8.43 -3.92 2.14
CA VAL A 3 -7.47 -4.87 2.72
C VAL A 3 -8.14 -5.51 3.91
N LYS A 4 -8.19 -6.84 3.92
CA LYS A 4 -8.92 -7.60 4.93
C LYS A 4 -7.96 -8.31 5.86
N LEU A 5 -8.21 -8.20 7.15
CA LEU A 5 -7.51 -8.99 8.16
C LEU A 5 -8.16 -10.37 8.25
N ILE A 6 -7.44 -11.39 7.79
CA ILE A 6 -7.90 -12.78 7.76
C ILE A 6 -7.21 -13.61 8.83
N TRP A 7 -7.86 -14.69 9.26
CA TRP A 7 -7.23 -15.70 10.10
C TRP A 7 -6.42 -16.65 9.20
N PRO A 8 -5.08 -16.69 9.33
CA PRO A 8 -4.26 -17.49 8.44
C PRO A 8 -4.42 -18.98 8.75
N ILE A 9 -4.87 -19.76 7.76
CA ILE A 9 -4.93 -21.22 7.87
C ILE A 9 -3.50 -21.76 7.71
N THR A 10 -2.82 -22.06 8.82
CA THR A 10 -1.44 -22.59 8.77
C THR A 10 -1.44 -24.11 8.89
N LYS A 11 -0.89 -24.82 7.89
CA LYS A 11 -0.60 -26.26 7.98
C LYS A 11 0.70 -26.60 8.75
N VAL A 12 1.42 -25.59 9.23
CA VAL A 12 2.75 -25.76 9.84
C VAL A 12 2.60 -26.26 11.28
N ARG A 13 3.36 -27.29 11.65
CA ARG A 13 3.43 -27.85 13.00
C ARG A 13 4.20 -26.87 13.90
N GLY A 14 3.57 -26.31 14.94
CA GLY A 14 4.18 -25.33 15.84
C GLY A 14 3.17 -24.52 16.65
N LYS A 15 3.63 -23.44 17.32
CA LYS A 15 2.75 -22.56 18.10
C LYS A 15 1.74 -21.86 17.17
N PRO A 16 0.43 -21.96 17.44
CA PRO A 16 -0.59 -21.29 16.64
C PRO A 16 -0.35 -19.77 16.59
N ARG A 17 -0.74 -19.16 15.46
CA ARG A 17 -0.76 -17.70 15.36
C ARG A 17 -1.80 -17.11 16.32
N LYS A 18 -1.45 -15.95 16.89
CA LYS A 18 -2.30 -15.20 17.84
C LYS A 18 -2.98 -13.98 17.23
N HIS A 19 -2.55 -13.55 16.05
CA HIS A 19 -2.98 -12.29 15.43
C HIS A 19 -3.37 -12.52 13.96
N HIS A 20 -4.28 -11.69 13.47
CA HIS A 20 -4.70 -11.70 12.07
C HIS A 20 -3.54 -11.28 11.18
N VAL A 21 -3.65 -11.61 9.90
CA VAL A 21 -2.73 -11.14 8.86
C VAL A 21 -3.54 -10.50 7.72
N PRO A 22 -3.00 -9.50 7.02
CA PRO A 22 -3.65 -8.99 5.82
C PRO A 22 -3.67 -10.07 4.73
N ASP A 23 -4.76 -10.08 3.96
CA ASP A 23 -4.97 -10.94 2.80
C ASP A 23 -4.00 -10.65 1.65
N ILE A 24 -3.45 -9.43 1.61
CA ILE A 24 -2.40 -9.00 0.68
C ILE A 24 -1.14 -8.56 1.42
N LEU A 25 0.03 -8.72 0.78
CA LEU A 25 1.29 -8.18 1.28
C LEU A 25 1.38 -6.67 1.04
N SER A 26 1.99 -5.96 1.99
CA SER A 26 2.31 -4.54 1.83
C SER A 26 3.32 -4.35 0.69
N ILE A 27 3.10 -3.34 -0.14
CA ILE A 27 3.98 -2.95 -1.25
C ILE A 27 4.33 -1.47 -1.14
N ALA A 28 5.48 -1.06 -1.69
CA ALA A 28 5.87 0.35 -1.64
C ALA A 28 4.92 1.21 -2.49
N ALA A 29 4.65 2.43 -2.04
CA ALA A 29 3.77 3.36 -2.75
C ALA A 29 4.25 3.65 -4.18
N GLU A 30 5.56 3.70 -4.40
CA GLU A 30 6.17 3.87 -5.72
C GLU A 30 5.73 2.76 -6.69
N HIS A 31 5.79 1.49 -6.26
CA HIS A 31 5.36 0.36 -7.10
C HIS A 31 3.87 0.43 -7.45
N MET A 32 3.02 0.92 -6.54
CA MET A 32 1.60 1.14 -6.85
C MET A 32 1.44 2.23 -7.92
N LEU A 33 2.14 3.36 -7.74
CA LEU A 33 2.05 4.52 -8.65
C LEU A 33 2.67 4.27 -10.03
N ALA A 34 3.67 3.38 -10.13
CA ALA A 34 4.29 3.00 -11.39
C ALA A 34 3.25 2.45 -12.40
N SER A 35 2.22 1.76 -11.91
CA SER A 35 1.11 1.22 -12.71
C SER A 35 -0.06 2.20 -12.93
N ALA A 36 -0.04 3.36 -12.27
CA ALA A 36 -1.17 4.29 -12.28
C ALA A 36 -1.30 5.08 -13.58
N LYS A 37 -2.51 5.50 -13.92
CA LYS A 37 -2.76 6.40 -15.05
C LYS A 37 -2.40 7.84 -14.67
N TRP A 38 -1.35 8.34 -15.30
CA TRP A 38 -0.88 9.71 -15.11
C TRP A 38 -1.63 10.69 -16.02
N LYS A 39 -2.14 11.77 -15.44
CA LYS A 39 -2.80 12.86 -16.17
C LYS A 39 -1.90 14.09 -16.19
N ALA A 40 -1.67 14.64 -17.38
CA ALA A 40 -1.04 15.95 -17.52
C ALA A 40 -2.05 17.04 -17.11
N VAL A 41 -1.65 17.88 -16.17
CA VAL A 41 -2.42 19.03 -15.72
C VAL A 41 -1.62 20.28 -16.06
N SER A 42 -2.28 21.26 -16.67
CA SER A 42 -1.72 22.58 -16.90
C SER A 42 -2.65 23.63 -16.34
N TRP A 43 -2.09 24.67 -15.72
CA TRP A 43 -2.89 25.70 -15.06
C TRP A 43 -2.49 27.08 -15.55
N ARG A 44 -1.89 27.89 -14.68
CA ARG A 44 -1.56 29.30 -14.96
C ARG A 44 -0.46 29.42 -16.01
N SER A 45 -0.58 30.47 -16.82
CA SER A 45 0.54 30.97 -17.61
C SER A 45 1.55 31.62 -16.66
N GLY A 46 2.77 31.09 -16.62
CA GLY A 46 3.92 31.74 -15.99
C GLY A 46 4.67 32.59 -17.02
N THR A 47 5.71 33.29 -16.58
CA THR A 47 6.58 34.12 -17.43
C THR A 47 7.39 33.31 -18.45
N LYS A 48 7.53 31.99 -18.24
CA LYS A 48 8.20 31.05 -19.17
C LYS A 48 7.22 30.07 -19.85
N GLY A 49 5.94 30.43 -19.90
CA GLY A 49 4.87 29.59 -20.45
C GLY A 49 3.99 28.94 -19.39
N ARG A 50 3.02 28.13 -19.82
CA ARG A 50 2.08 27.45 -18.92
C ARG A 50 2.80 26.48 -17.99
N LEU A 51 2.51 26.57 -16.69
CA LEU A 51 2.95 25.55 -15.74
C LEU A 51 2.24 24.22 -16.03
N LYS A 52 3.02 23.14 -16.09
CA LYS A 52 2.55 21.79 -16.40
C LYS A 52 3.18 20.80 -15.42
N ALA A 53 2.40 19.82 -14.98
CA ALA A 53 2.88 18.68 -14.19
C ALA A 53 2.04 17.45 -14.49
N ARG A 54 2.55 16.26 -14.13
CA ARG A 54 1.81 14.99 -14.23
C ARG A 54 1.41 14.56 -12.83
N PHE A 55 0.15 14.19 -12.67
CA PHE A 55 -0.38 13.69 -11.41
C PHE A 55 -1.04 12.32 -11.62
N ALA A 56 -0.93 11.47 -10.62
CA ALA A 56 -1.66 10.21 -10.50
C ALA A 56 -2.25 10.13 -9.08
N ALA A 57 -3.41 9.51 -8.95
CA ALA A 57 -4.07 9.32 -7.67
C ALA A 57 -4.55 7.87 -7.55
N VAL A 58 -4.23 7.23 -6.43
CA VAL A 58 -4.60 5.84 -6.14
C VAL A 58 -5.11 5.76 -4.71
N ARG A 59 -6.23 5.05 -4.51
CA ARG A 59 -6.74 4.76 -3.15
C ARG A 59 -5.98 3.59 -2.54
N VAL A 60 -5.24 3.86 -1.48
CA VAL A 60 -4.43 2.87 -0.75
C VAL A 60 -4.97 2.67 0.66
N ARG A 61 -4.68 1.51 1.26
CA ARG A 61 -4.76 1.30 2.70
C ARG A 61 -3.34 1.42 3.24
N THR A 62 -3.11 2.40 4.10
CA THR A 62 -1.76 2.67 4.62
C THR A 62 -1.33 1.54 5.56
N ALA A 63 -0.07 1.13 5.43
CA ALA A 63 0.56 0.17 6.33
C ALA A 63 1.30 0.94 7.44
N ASP A 64 0.55 1.65 8.27
CA ASP A 64 1.03 2.47 9.40
C ASP A 64 0.64 1.88 10.77
N GLY A 65 -0.05 0.73 10.79
CA GLY A 65 -0.31 -0.04 12.00
C GLY A 65 0.96 -0.66 12.60
N PRO A 66 0.85 -1.31 13.77
CA PRO A 66 2.01 -1.90 14.45
C PRO A 66 2.70 -2.96 13.58
N PRO A 67 4.05 -3.10 13.69
CA PRO A 67 4.79 -4.09 12.93
C PRO A 67 4.54 -5.51 13.47
N GLN A 68 4.30 -6.45 12.56
CA GLN A 68 4.08 -7.86 12.85
C GLN A 68 4.77 -8.74 11.80
N ARG A 69 5.05 -10.00 12.13
CA ARG A 69 5.39 -11.00 11.13
C ARG A 69 4.18 -11.31 10.24
N ILE A 70 4.26 -11.01 8.95
CA ILE A 70 3.18 -11.20 7.97
C ILE A 70 3.62 -12.26 6.96
N TRP A 71 2.86 -13.37 6.86
CA TRP A 71 3.18 -14.51 5.99
C TRP A 71 4.61 -15.06 6.20
N ASP A 72 5.42 -15.07 5.14
CA ASP A 72 6.84 -15.40 5.09
C ASP A 72 7.74 -14.19 5.41
N LYS A 73 7.19 -12.96 5.33
CA LYS A 73 7.89 -11.73 5.61
C LYS A 73 8.04 -11.50 7.11
N GLY A 74 9.17 -10.87 7.48
CA GLY A 74 9.50 -10.46 8.85
C GLY A 74 8.62 -9.30 9.33
N GLN A 75 9.19 -8.35 10.07
CA GLN A 75 8.45 -7.17 10.57
C GLN A 75 7.90 -6.33 9.41
N GLN A 76 6.61 -6.46 9.14
CA GLN A 76 5.86 -5.59 8.26
C GLN A 76 4.75 -4.90 9.04
N HIS A 77 4.49 -3.64 8.71
CA HIS A 77 3.39 -2.89 9.30
C HIS A 77 2.05 -3.45 8.85
N LEU A 78 1.13 -3.60 9.80
CA LEU A 78 -0.27 -3.90 9.52
C LEU A 78 -0.95 -2.68 8.85
N PRO A 79 -2.07 -2.90 8.14
CA PRO A 79 -2.98 -1.82 7.79
C PRO A 79 -3.31 -0.97 9.03
N GLY A 80 -3.20 0.35 8.95
CA GLY A 80 -3.71 1.26 9.99
C GLY A 80 -5.23 1.28 10.05
N ASP A 81 -5.81 2.22 10.80
CA ASP A 81 -7.26 2.48 10.88
C ASP A 81 -7.80 3.38 9.76
#